data_AF-A0A368VF75-F1
#
_entry.id   AF-A0A368VF75-F1
#
_cell.length_a   1.000
_cell.length_b   1.000
_cell.length_c   1.000
_cell.angle_alpha   90.00
_cell.angle_beta   90.00
_cell.angle_gamma   90.00
#
_symmetry.space_group_name_H-M   'P 1'
#
loop_
_entity.id
_entity.type
_entity.pdbx_description
1 polymer ?
#
loop_
_entity_poly.entity_id
_entity_poly.type
_entity_poly.pdbx_seq_one_letter_code
_entity_poly.pdbx_strand_id
1 'polypeptide(L)'
;LQHRWDRLENGASLDDFTPDERIETMLTRRYAMRGARSIVRRLYDLMATSSIYASSPMDRWLRDTETMSQQVMGQDKIAQSAGAYLTGGTPQYPTALGIVA
;
A
#
# COMPACT_ATOMS: atom_id res chain seq x y z
N LEU A 1 5.49 -10.75 4.74
CA LEU A 1 4.49 -11.51 3.91
C LEU A 1 4.58 -13.03 4.06
N GLN A 2 5.69 -13.73 3.72
CA GLN A 2 5.76 -15.21 3.86
C GLN A 2 5.44 -15.69 5.28
N HIS A 3 6.13 -15.17 6.30
CA HIS A 3 5.84 -15.45 7.71
C HIS A 3 4.36 -15.34 8.07
N ARG A 4 3.70 -14.27 7.60
CA ARG A 4 2.27 -14.03 7.86
C ARG A 4 1.39 -15.06 7.14
N TRP A 5 1.75 -15.44 5.93
CA TRP A 5 1.08 -16.49 5.18
C TRP A 5 1.18 -17.83 5.91
N ASP A 6 2.39 -18.20 6.34
CA ASP A 6 2.64 -19.44 7.09
C ASP A 6 1.80 -19.49 8.38
N ARG A 7 1.67 -18.36 9.10
CA ARG A 7 0.82 -18.29 10.30
C ARG A 7 -0.66 -18.52 9.99
N LEU A 8 -1.18 -17.91 8.92
CA LEU A 8 -2.58 -18.10 8.50
C LEU A 8 -2.84 -19.55 8.07
N GLU A 9 -1.92 -20.17 7.33
CA GLU A 9 -2.01 -21.58 6.95
C GLU A 9 -2.01 -22.52 8.16
N ASN A 10 -1.31 -22.16 9.24
CA ASN A 10 -1.29 -22.90 10.49
C ASN A 10 -2.47 -22.56 11.44
N GLY A 11 -3.51 -21.87 10.95
CA GLY A 11 -4.74 -21.61 11.69
C GLY A 11 -4.71 -20.40 12.61
N ALA A 12 -3.70 -19.53 12.50
CA ALA A 12 -3.69 -18.28 13.26
C ALA A 12 -4.88 -17.38 12.85
N SER A 13 -5.53 -16.81 13.85
CA SER A 13 -6.55 -15.79 13.70
C SER A 13 -5.94 -14.39 13.74
N LEU A 14 -6.77 -13.37 13.47
CA LEU A 14 -6.38 -11.96 13.64
C LEU A 14 -5.93 -11.66 15.07
N ASP A 15 -6.48 -12.35 16.07
CA ASP A 15 -6.18 -12.13 17.48
C ASP A 15 -4.81 -12.62 17.90
N ASP A 16 -4.24 -13.55 17.14
CA ASP A 16 -2.90 -14.06 17.37
C ASP A 16 -1.80 -13.10 16.87
N PHE A 17 -2.16 -12.09 16.07
CA PHE A 17 -1.18 -11.15 15.50
C PHE A 17 -0.78 -10.05 16.47
N THR A 18 0.54 -9.80 16.52
CA THR A 18 1.11 -8.66 17.26
C THR A 18 0.63 -7.34 16.65
N PRO A 19 0.72 -6.22 17.39
CA PRO A 19 0.38 -4.91 16.87
C PRO A 19 1.09 -4.57 15.54
N ASP A 20 2.38 -4.88 15.43
CA ASP A 20 3.16 -4.67 14.20
C ASP A 20 2.65 -5.52 13.03
N GLU A 21 2.39 -6.81 13.28
CA GLU A 21 1.86 -7.70 12.25
C GLU A 21 0.48 -7.23 11.77
N ARG A 22 -0.37 -6.71 12.66
CA ARG A 22 -1.71 -6.21 12.29
C ARG A 22 -1.65 -5.10 11.24
N ILE A 23 -0.75 -4.12 11.43
CA ILE A 23 -0.62 -2.98 10.52
C ILE A 23 0.24 -3.26 9.28
N GLU A 24 1.10 -4.29 9.31
CA GLU A 24 2.12 -4.57 8.28
C GLU A 24 1.51 -4.67 6.88
N THR A 25 0.36 -5.35 6.75
CA THR A 25 -0.29 -5.58 5.45
C THR A 25 -0.69 -4.27 4.79
N MET A 26 -1.26 -3.34 5.56
CA MET A 26 -1.70 -2.06 5.04
C MET A 26 -0.53 -1.13 4.71
N LEU A 27 0.51 -1.12 5.54
CA LEU A 27 1.71 -0.36 5.26
C LEU A 27 2.42 -0.88 4.02
N THR A 28 2.52 -2.20 3.87
CA THR A 28 3.10 -2.86 2.69
C THR A 28 2.32 -2.50 1.42
N ARG A 29 0.99 -2.60 1.46
CA ARG A 29 0.12 -2.19 0.33
C ARG A 29 0.36 -0.74 -0.06
N ARG A 30 0.33 0.18 0.91
CA ARG A 30 0.56 1.61 0.68
C ARG A 30 1.94 1.85 0.07
N TYR A 31 2.98 1.22 0.62
CA TYR A 31 4.34 1.33 0.11
C TYR A 31 4.45 0.85 -1.34
N ALA A 32 3.86 -0.31 -1.66
CA ALA A 32 3.84 -0.86 -3.00
C ALA A 32 3.14 0.08 -4.01
N MET A 33 1.98 0.65 -3.65
CA MET A 33 1.26 1.59 -4.52
C MET A 33 2.10 2.84 -4.83
N ARG A 34 2.74 3.43 -3.82
CA ARG A 34 3.58 4.63 -3.99
C ARG A 34 4.87 4.31 -4.75
N GLY A 35 5.46 3.15 -4.49
CA GLY A 35 6.63 2.65 -5.20
C GLY A 35 6.35 2.45 -6.68
N ALA A 36 5.26 1.76 -7.02
CA ALA A 36 4.83 1.54 -8.40
C ALA A 36 4.61 2.86 -9.14
N ARG A 37 3.88 3.82 -8.55
CA ARG A 37 3.71 5.16 -9.14
C ARG A 37 5.05 5.86 -9.38
N SER A 38 5.96 5.81 -8.41
CA SER A 38 7.28 6.45 -8.57
C SER A 38 8.11 5.81 -9.68
N ILE A 39 8.06 4.49 -9.83
CA ILE A 39 8.78 3.76 -10.88
C ILE A 39 8.20 4.13 -12.24
N VAL A 40 6.87 4.06 -12.39
CA VAL A 40 6.20 4.34 -13.66
C VAL A 40 6.43 5.78 -14.11
N ARG A 41 6.34 6.77 -13.21
CA ARG A 41 6.68 8.17 -13.53
C ARG A 41 8.11 8.31 -14.07
N ARG A 42 9.09 7.72 -13.40
CA ARG A 42 10.50 7.78 -13.83
C ARG A 42 10.70 7.15 -15.21
N LEU A 43 10.07 6.00 -15.47
CA LEU A 43 10.13 5.35 -16.77
C LEU A 43 9.45 6.20 -17.86
N TYR A 44 8.32 6.83 -17.53
CA TYR A 44 7.59 7.70 -18.45
C TYR A 44 8.43 8.90 -18.86
N ASP A 45 9.12 9.54 -17.90
CA ASP A 45 10.02 10.67 -18.14
C ASP A 45 11.24 10.24 -18.98
N LEU A 46 11.86 9.08 -18.67
CA LEU A 46 13.02 8.56 -19.39
C LEU A 46 12.71 8.21 -20.85
N MET A 47 11.51 7.69 -21.12
CA MET A 47 11.07 7.36 -22.48
C MET A 47 10.61 8.58 -23.28
N ALA A 48 10.36 9.70 -22.61
CA ALA A 48 9.95 10.97 -23.22
C ALA A 48 8.85 10.78 -24.28
N THR A 49 9.05 11.27 -25.50
CA THR A 49 8.06 11.21 -26.58
C THR A 49 7.69 9.78 -27.00
N SER A 50 8.55 8.79 -26.78
CA SER A 50 8.25 7.39 -27.08
C SER A 50 7.19 6.78 -26.13
N SER A 51 7.00 7.33 -24.93
CA SER A 51 5.90 6.89 -24.06
C SER A 51 4.52 7.34 -24.55
N ILE A 52 4.49 8.35 -25.43
CA ILE A 52 3.27 9.00 -25.97
C ILE A 52 2.95 8.50 -27.38
N TYR A 53 3.93 8.56 -28.30
CA TYR A 53 3.66 8.40 -29.74
C TYR A 53 3.91 6.99 -30.26
N ALA A 54 4.70 6.16 -29.56
CA ALA A 54 4.88 4.77 -29.93
C ALA A 54 3.73 3.92 -29.38
N SER A 55 3.50 2.73 -29.94
CA SER A 55 2.65 1.72 -29.32
C SER A 55 3.33 1.21 -28.04
N SER A 56 3.09 1.93 -26.95
CA SER A 56 3.70 1.71 -25.64
C SER A 56 2.61 1.63 -24.58
N PRO A 57 2.70 0.72 -23.60
CA PRO A 57 1.74 0.67 -22.50
C PRO A 57 1.93 1.81 -21.50
N MET A 58 2.99 2.64 -21.65
CA MET A 58 3.41 3.60 -20.63
C MET A 58 2.37 4.66 -20.29
N ASP A 59 1.68 5.24 -21.28
CA ASP A 59 0.61 6.22 -21.02
C ASP A 59 -0.53 5.61 -20.20
N ARG A 60 -0.92 4.37 -20.51
CA ARG A 60 -1.92 3.64 -19.72
C ARG A 60 -1.42 3.38 -18.31
N TRP A 61 -0.19 2.88 -18.15
CA TRP A 61 0.36 2.59 -16.82
C TRP A 61 0.49 3.84 -15.96
N LEU A 62 0.87 4.98 -16.55
CA LEU A 62 0.92 6.25 -15.84
C LEU A 62 -0.47 6.62 -15.29
N ARG A 63 -1.48 6.65 -16.17
CA ARG A 63 -2.87 6.95 -15.75
C ARG A 63 -3.38 5.97 -14.69
N ASP A 64 -3.19 4.67 -14.90
CA ASP A 64 -3.67 3.63 -13.98
C ASP A 64 -3.00 3.74 -12.61
N THR A 65 -1.68 4.00 -12.55
CA THR A 65 -0.96 4.14 -11.27
C THR A 65 -1.26 5.45 -10.55
N GLU A 66 -1.53 6.54 -11.28
CA GLU A 66 -2.04 7.79 -10.69
C GLU A 66 -3.41 7.57 -10.05
N THR A 67 -4.33 6.93 -10.77
CA THR A 67 -5.67 6.62 -10.28
C THR A 67 -5.62 5.67 -9.08
N MET A 68 -4.84 4.59 -9.15
CA MET A 68 -4.63 3.66 -8.03
C MET A 68 -4.17 4.42 -6.77
N SER A 69 -3.26 5.38 -6.93
CA SER A 69 -2.71 6.15 -5.81
C SER A 69 -3.68 7.16 -5.20
N GLN A 70 -4.84 7.41 -5.81
CA GLN A 70 -5.90 8.23 -5.20
C GLN A 70 -6.76 7.45 -4.19
N GLN A 71 -6.68 6.12 -4.19
CA GLN A 71 -7.40 5.31 -3.22
C GLN A 71 -7.02 5.75 -1.79
N VAL A 72 -8.01 5.83 -0.91
CA VAL A 72 -7.83 6.19 0.52
C VAL A 72 -6.75 5.34 1.21
N MET A 73 -6.62 4.06 0.82
CA MET A 73 -5.64 3.13 1.38
C MET A 73 -4.18 3.47 1.00
N GLY A 74 -3.97 4.27 -0.06
CA GLY A 74 -2.66 4.76 -0.47
C GLY A 74 -2.23 6.07 0.21
N GLN A 75 -3.12 6.68 1.01
CA GLN A 75 -2.91 8.02 1.55
C GLN A 75 -2.04 8.03 2.81
N ASP A 76 -1.50 9.20 3.14
CA ASP A 76 -0.62 9.41 4.30
C ASP A 76 -1.38 9.18 5.62
N LYS A 77 -2.70 9.39 5.64
CA LYS A 77 -3.56 9.13 6.79
C LYS A 77 -3.54 7.67 7.27
N ILE A 78 -3.26 6.72 6.37
CA ILE A 78 -3.11 5.31 6.75
C ILE A 78 -1.80 5.10 7.52
N ALA A 79 -0.71 5.73 7.07
CA ALA A 79 0.56 5.67 7.79
C ALA A 79 0.46 6.37 9.15
N GLN A 80 -0.24 7.51 9.22
CA GLN A 80 -0.52 8.21 10.47
C GLN A 80 -1.38 7.37 11.42
N SER A 81 -2.41 6.68 10.91
CA SER A 81 -3.25 5.79 11.72
C SER A 81 -2.46 4.61 12.27
N ALA A 82 -1.58 4.01 11.47
CA ALA A 82 -0.70 2.94 11.91
C ALA A 82 0.29 3.42 12.99
N GLY A 83 0.89 4.60 12.78
CA GLY A 83 1.75 5.23 13.78
C GLY A 83 1.01 5.50 15.10
N ALA A 84 -0.20 6.06 15.03
CA ALA A 84 -1.04 6.29 16.21
C ALA A 84 -1.30 4.99 16.98
N TYR A 85 -1.61 3.89 16.29
CA TYR A 85 -1.80 2.59 16.92
C TYR A 85 -0.54 2.11 17.65
N LEU A 86 0.61 2.14 16.98
CA LEU A 86 1.89 1.69 17.57
C LEU A 86 2.32 2.52 18.78
N THR A 87 1.99 3.82 18.80
CA THR A 87 2.35 4.72 19.90
C THR A 87 1.28 4.79 21.00
N GLY A 88 0.27 3.91 20.99
CA GLY A 88 -0.81 3.90 21.99
C GLY A 88 -1.82 5.04 21.86
N GLY A 89 -1.83 5.75 20.74
CA GLY A 89 -2.84 6.74 20.38
C GLY A 89 -4.06 6.13 19.68
N THR A 90 -5.01 6.98 19.30
CA THR A 90 -6.25 6.55 18.64
C THR A 90 -6.10 6.58 17.12
N PRO A 91 -6.20 5.43 16.42
CA PRO A 91 -6.12 5.39 14.96
C PRO A 91 -7.36 6.03 14.32
N GLN A 92 -7.18 6.81 13.25
CA GLN A 92 -8.30 7.37 12.49
C GLN A 92 -9.01 6.31 11.65
N TYR A 93 -8.27 5.30 11.17
CA TYR A 93 -8.77 4.20 10.34
C TYR A 93 -8.48 2.84 10.99
N PRO A 94 -9.08 2.51 12.14
CA PRO A 94 -8.78 1.26 12.86
C PRO A 94 -9.16 0.02 12.05
N THR A 95 -10.33 0.03 11.40
CA THR A 95 -10.80 -1.09 10.56
C THR A 95 -9.89 -1.34 9.36
N ALA A 96 -9.35 -0.28 8.76
CA ALA A 96 -8.39 -0.42 7.67
C ALA A 96 -7.14 -1.19 8.14
N LEU A 97 -6.71 -0.97 9.38
CA LEU A 97 -5.56 -1.62 10.01
C LEU A 97 -5.85 -3.02 10.59
N GLY A 98 -7.06 -3.56 10.38
CA GLY A 98 -7.46 -4.84 10.97
C GLY A 98 -7.62 -4.76 12.51
N ILE A 99 -7.85 -3.56 13.03
CA ILE A 99 -8.18 -3.32 14.44
C ILE A 99 -9.69 -3.25 14.53
N VAL A 100 -10.29 -4.30 15.09
CA VAL A 100 -11.72 -4.41 15.34
C VAL A 100 -11.90 -4.34 16.86
N ALA A 101 -12.82 -3.50 17.31
CA ALA A 101 -13.16 -3.34 18.74
C ALA A 101 -14.07 -4.47 19.21
#